data_AF-A0A067MJR8-F1
#
_entry.id   AF-A0A067MJR8-F1
#
_cell.length_a   1.000
_cell.length_b   1.000
_cell.length_c   1.000
_cell.angle_alpha   90.00
_cell.angle_beta   90.00
_cell.angle_gamma   90.00
#
_symmetry.space_group_name_H-M   'P 1'
#
loop_
_entity.id
_entity.type
_entity.pdbx_description
1 polymer ?
#
loop_
_entity_poly.entity_id
_entity_poly.type
_entity_poly.pdbx_seq_one_letter_code
_entity_poly.pdbx_strand_id
1 'polypeptide(L)'
;MSSSLPLYHPLAEKSPGEQPRRAPSKCNRSRLAVIVLAIVAVVYFLFLNSPCAIGRTYPRRGWHSRAHWTSPPSFDPDTAQLSFALTRSTPEIPDALTVAFFAPDIAVDAMGRVMRVGRHDMKTLQRFARRAVGLEQGSHSKPGAVRSQWRIQQERTDYPIDRLRVVSDLGVRDVSVYGFEPDATSELEEPVDGLTHLPRAVRNIFGALEEARRDFRSGFEDADMVNRVTKRVVELHVDVRADEV
;
A
#
# COMPACT_ATOMS: atom_id res chain seq x y z
N MET A 1 -24.55 22.77 50.62
CA MET A 1 -25.53 22.49 49.54
C MET A 1 -25.39 21.02 49.20
N SER A 2 -26.02 20.15 49.99
CA SER A 2 -27.29 19.46 49.67
C SER A 2 -27.27 18.62 48.39
N SER A 3 -26.88 17.36 48.60
CA SER A 3 -27.41 16.10 48.09
C SER A 3 -28.46 16.12 46.97
N SER A 4 -28.26 15.27 45.97
CA SER A 4 -29.32 14.39 45.43
C SER A 4 -28.74 13.30 44.53
N LEU A 5 -28.71 12.07 45.04
CA LEU A 5 -28.46 10.85 44.27
C LEU A 5 -29.77 10.43 43.56
N PRO A 6 -29.72 9.96 42.30
CA PRO A 6 -30.91 9.49 41.63
C PRO A 6 -31.34 8.10 42.11
N LEU A 7 -32.65 8.01 42.33
CA LEU A 7 -33.47 6.86 42.73
C LEU A 7 -33.26 5.63 41.84
N TYR A 8 -33.06 4.48 42.47
CA TYR A 8 -33.14 3.16 41.85
C TYR A 8 -34.61 2.76 41.64
N HIS A 9 -35.00 2.45 40.40
CA HIS A 9 -36.31 1.90 40.05
C HIS A 9 -36.25 0.36 40.06
N PRO A 10 -37.08 -0.34 40.86
CA PRO A 10 -37.16 -1.80 40.81
C PRO A 10 -37.94 -2.24 39.57
N LEU A 11 -37.33 -3.12 38.76
CA LEU A 11 -37.98 -3.77 37.63
C LEU A 11 -38.97 -4.82 38.14
N ALA A 12 -40.21 -4.70 37.67
CA ALA A 12 -41.31 -5.59 37.98
C ALA A 12 -41.02 -7.02 37.48
N GLU A 13 -41.05 -7.96 38.42
CA GLU A 13 -40.95 -9.39 38.21
C GLU A 13 -42.19 -9.90 37.48
N LYS A 14 -42.00 -10.34 36.23
CA LYS A 14 -43.06 -10.82 35.35
C LYS A 14 -43.34 -12.30 35.66
N SER A 15 -44.51 -12.54 36.24
CA SER A 15 -45.07 -13.85 36.58
C SER A 15 -44.98 -14.87 35.42
N PRO A 16 -44.62 -16.14 35.68
CA PRO A 16 -44.48 -17.17 34.66
C PRO A 16 -45.88 -17.63 34.19
N GLY A 17 -46.30 -17.07 33.07
CA GLY A 17 -47.50 -17.50 32.35
C GLY A 17 -47.37 -18.95 31.86
N GLU A 18 -48.29 -19.76 32.36
CA GLU A 18 -48.54 -21.16 32.04
C GLU A 18 -48.60 -21.39 30.52
N GLN A 19 -47.64 -22.16 30.01
CA GLN A 19 -47.57 -22.50 28.60
C GLN A 19 -48.57 -23.61 28.25
N PRO A 20 -49.42 -23.42 27.22
CA PRO A 20 -50.32 -24.46 26.75
C PRO A 20 -49.52 -25.63 26.18
N ARG A 21 -49.80 -26.84 26.70
CA ARG A 21 -49.26 -28.12 26.22
C ARG A 21 -49.59 -28.28 24.73
N ARG A 22 -48.63 -27.94 23.88
CA ARG A 22 -48.69 -28.18 22.43
C ARG A 22 -48.56 -29.67 22.17
N ALA A 23 -49.53 -30.21 21.43
CA ALA A 23 -49.49 -31.56 20.89
C ALA A 23 -48.18 -31.80 20.12
N PRO A 24 -47.63 -33.03 20.11
CA PRO A 24 -46.40 -33.35 19.42
C PRO A 24 -46.58 -33.13 17.92
N SER A 25 -46.10 -31.99 17.43
CA SER A 25 -46.00 -31.71 16.01
C SER A 25 -45.10 -32.77 15.39
N LYS A 26 -45.64 -33.53 14.43
CA LYS A 26 -44.88 -34.47 13.60
C LYS A 26 -43.58 -33.79 13.18
N CYS A 27 -42.49 -34.37 13.68
CA CYS A 27 -41.17 -33.81 13.67
C CYS A 27 -40.76 -33.56 12.20
N ASN A 28 -40.72 -32.29 11.78
CA ASN A 28 -40.16 -31.82 10.51
C ASN A 28 -38.63 -31.99 10.50
N ARG A 29 -38.12 -33.16 10.91
CA ARG A 29 -36.68 -33.49 10.90
C ARG A 29 -36.10 -33.38 9.50
N SER A 30 -36.92 -33.62 8.47
CA SER A 30 -36.52 -33.46 7.07
C SER A 30 -36.25 -32.01 6.67
N ARG A 31 -37.04 -31.03 7.14
CA ARG A 31 -36.85 -29.62 6.77
C ARG A 31 -35.66 -28.99 7.49
N LEU A 32 -35.40 -29.40 8.72
CA LEU A 32 -34.25 -28.93 9.51
C LEU A 32 -32.92 -29.44 8.92
N ALA A 33 -32.89 -30.69 8.44
CA ALA A 33 -31.72 -31.26 7.78
C ALA A 33 -31.34 -30.49 6.50
N VAL A 34 -32.32 -30.10 5.68
CA VAL A 34 -32.07 -29.35 4.43
C VAL A 34 -31.53 -27.94 4.71
N ILE A 35 -32.05 -27.26 5.74
CA ILE A 35 -31.58 -25.91 6.12
C ILE A 35 -30.13 -25.97 6.62
N VAL A 36 -29.79 -26.95 7.47
CA VAL A 36 -28.42 -27.12 7.96
C VAL A 36 -27.46 -27.42 6.80
N LEU A 37 -27.86 -28.29 5.86
CA LEU A 37 -27.02 -28.64 4.72
C LEU A 37 -26.82 -27.44 3.78
N ALA A 38 -27.85 -26.60 3.58
CA ALA A 38 -27.75 -25.37 2.81
C ALA A 38 -26.84 -24.33 3.50
N ILE A 39 -26.93 -24.17 4.82
CA ILE A 39 -26.05 -23.27 5.58
C ILE A 39 -24.60 -23.78 5.51
N VAL A 40 -24.37 -25.08 5.69
CA VAL A 40 -23.03 -25.68 5.57
C VAL A 40 -22.50 -25.50 4.16
N ALA A 41 -23.32 -25.68 3.11
CA ALA A 41 -22.91 -25.46 1.73
C ALA A 41 -22.60 -23.99 1.45
N VAL A 42 -23.39 -23.03 1.95
CA VAL A 42 -23.13 -21.60 1.81
C VAL A 42 -21.87 -21.20 2.57
N VAL A 43 -21.69 -21.67 3.81
CA VAL A 43 -20.47 -21.43 4.60
C VAL A 43 -19.28 -22.05 3.90
N TYR A 44 -19.37 -23.30 3.44
CA TYR A 44 -18.30 -23.99 2.69
C TYR A 44 -17.98 -23.28 1.38
N PHE A 45 -19.00 -22.80 0.65
CA PHE A 45 -18.82 -22.00 -0.55
C PHE A 45 -18.20 -20.64 -0.24
N LEU A 46 -18.56 -20.00 0.88
CA LEU A 46 -17.94 -18.76 1.34
C LEU A 46 -16.51 -18.98 1.86
N PHE A 47 -16.17 -20.16 2.40
CA PHE A 47 -14.82 -20.48 2.87
C PHE A 47 -13.91 -20.98 1.75
N LEU A 48 -14.42 -21.71 0.76
CA LEU A 48 -13.68 -22.12 -0.44
C LEU A 48 -13.52 -20.98 -1.44
N ASN A 49 -14.52 -20.10 -1.56
CA ASN A 49 -14.43 -18.87 -2.37
C ASN A 49 -14.03 -17.66 -1.54
N SER A 50 -13.79 -17.82 -0.24
CA SER A 50 -12.84 -16.94 0.40
C SER A 50 -11.52 -17.29 -0.26
N PRO A 51 -10.90 -16.38 -1.03
CA PRO A 51 -9.47 -16.43 -1.12
C PRO A 51 -8.95 -16.18 0.31
N CYS A 52 -8.99 -17.20 1.17
CA CYS A 52 -7.92 -17.51 2.08
C CYS A 52 -6.71 -17.68 1.16
N ALA A 53 -6.21 -16.54 0.73
CA ALA A 53 -5.08 -16.38 -0.13
C ALA A 53 -3.95 -16.97 0.69
N ILE A 54 -3.70 -18.25 0.44
CA ILE A 54 -2.47 -18.94 0.75
C ILE A 54 -1.38 -17.95 0.38
N GLY A 55 -0.87 -17.25 1.39
CA GLY A 55 0.50 -17.34 1.84
C GLY A 55 1.57 -17.30 0.76
N ARG A 56 1.29 -16.75 -0.42
CA ARG A 56 2.34 -16.34 -1.35
C ARG A 56 2.80 -14.99 -0.85
N THR A 57 3.60 -15.06 0.22
CA THR A 57 4.74 -14.20 0.44
C THR A 57 5.35 -13.91 -0.92
N TYR A 58 4.98 -12.73 -1.43
CA TYR A 58 5.55 -12.15 -2.62
C TYR A 58 7.07 -12.26 -2.58
N PRO A 59 7.74 -12.28 -3.75
CA PRO A 59 9.16 -11.97 -3.76
C PRO A 59 9.28 -10.50 -3.33
N ARG A 60 9.41 -10.28 -2.01
CA ARG A 60 9.69 -8.97 -1.38
C ARG A 60 10.98 -8.35 -1.93
N ARG A 61 11.78 -9.13 -2.65
CA ARG A 61 13.13 -8.86 -3.13
C ARG A 61 13.41 -9.63 -4.43
N GLY A 62 14.45 -9.21 -5.14
CA GLY A 62 15.02 -9.82 -6.33
C GLY A 62 14.28 -9.52 -7.63
N TRP A 63 13.35 -8.56 -7.68
CA TRP A 63 12.72 -8.21 -8.96
C TRP A 63 13.76 -7.59 -9.91
N HIS A 64 14.67 -6.79 -9.35
CA HIS A 64 15.72 -6.11 -10.11
C HIS A 64 16.69 -7.12 -10.73
N SER A 65 17.10 -8.15 -9.98
CA SER A 65 17.98 -9.21 -10.51
C SER A 65 17.31 -10.16 -11.51
N ARG A 66 15.98 -10.28 -11.48
CA ARG A 66 15.20 -11.04 -12.48
C ARG A 66 14.83 -10.22 -13.71
N ALA A 67 14.98 -8.90 -13.65
CA ALA A 67 14.69 -8.03 -14.78
C ALA A 67 15.75 -8.25 -15.87
N HIS A 68 15.30 -8.21 -17.12
CA HIS A 68 16.19 -8.40 -18.26
C HIS A 68 16.73 -7.04 -18.70
N TRP A 69 18.06 -6.90 -18.66
CA TRP A 69 18.75 -5.75 -19.23
C TRP A 69 18.46 -5.70 -20.72
N THR A 70 17.73 -4.69 -21.11
CA THR A 70 17.55 -4.37 -22.51
C THR A 70 18.27 -3.06 -22.72
N SER A 71 19.13 -2.96 -23.71
CA SER A 71 19.51 -1.66 -24.25
C SER A 71 18.60 -1.39 -25.44
N PRO A 72 17.30 -1.08 -25.26
CA PRO A 72 16.49 -0.68 -26.40
C PRO A 72 17.11 0.63 -26.88
N PRO A 73 17.60 0.72 -28.14
CA PRO A 73 18.24 1.93 -28.64
C PRO A 73 17.25 3.10 -28.83
N SER A 74 16.05 3.05 -28.26
CA SER A 74 14.96 3.99 -28.54
C SER A 74 13.91 4.12 -27.42
N PHE A 75 14.20 3.72 -26.18
CA PHE A 75 13.23 4.01 -25.11
C PHE A 75 13.22 5.52 -24.81
N ASP A 76 12.09 6.17 -25.09
CA ASP A 76 11.83 7.57 -24.76
C ASP A 76 10.78 7.62 -23.64
N PRO A 77 11.11 8.15 -22.44
CA PRO A 77 10.18 8.16 -21.33
C PRO A 77 9.02 9.14 -21.59
N ASP A 78 7.82 8.56 -21.67
CA ASP A 78 6.55 9.27 -21.80
C ASP A 78 5.79 9.28 -20.47
N THR A 79 5.34 10.46 -20.05
CA THR A 79 4.50 10.65 -18.85
C THR A 79 3.20 9.85 -18.94
N ALA A 80 2.62 9.69 -20.14
CA ALA A 80 1.40 8.92 -20.33
C ALA A 80 1.58 7.42 -20.07
N GLN A 81 2.83 6.92 -20.15
CA GLN A 81 3.18 5.53 -19.88
C GLN A 81 3.67 5.31 -18.44
N LEU A 82 3.96 6.39 -17.70
CA LEU A 82 4.47 6.30 -16.34
C LEU A 82 3.40 5.71 -15.41
N SER A 83 3.74 4.59 -14.76
CA SER A 83 2.86 3.91 -13.80
C SER A 83 3.13 4.36 -12.37
N PHE A 84 4.39 4.28 -11.94
CA PHE A 84 4.84 4.77 -10.64
C PHE A 84 6.35 4.97 -10.63
N ALA A 85 6.85 5.81 -9.73
CA ALA A 85 8.26 6.07 -9.55
C ALA A 85 8.60 6.31 -8.07
N LEU A 86 9.83 5.98 -7.70
CA LEU A 86 10.44 6.34 -6.44
C LEU A 86 11.57 7.33 -6.72
N THR A 87 11.53 8.48 -6.06
CA THR A 87 12.64 9.43 -5.99
C THR A 87 13.17 9.53 -4.57
N ARG A 88 14.41 9.96 -4.43
CA ARG A 88 15.10 10.19 -3.17
C ARG A 88 15.58 11.62 -3.12
N SER A 89 15.28 12.33 -2.05
CA SER A 89 15.74 13.70 -1.82
C SER A 89 16.70 13.76 -0.64
N THR A 90 17.88 14.33 -0.86
CA THR A 90 18.81 14.78 0.20
C THR A 90 18.91 16.32 0.14
N PRO A 91 19.55 16.97 1.13
CA PRO A 91 19.80 18.41 1.05
C PRO A 91 20.58 18.84 -0.20
N GLU A 92 21.48 18.00 -0.70
CA GLU A 92 22.36 18.28 -1.83
C GLU A 92 21.73 17.92 -3.18
N ILE A 93 20.96 16.83 -3.22
CA ILE A 93 20.38 16.30 -4.46
C ILE A 93 18.88 16.09 -4.25
N PRO A 94 18.04 17.05 -4.67
CA PRO A 94 16.59 16.91 -4.60
C PRO A 94 16.09 15.96 -5.70
N ASP A 95 15.10 15.12 -5.35
CA ASP A 95 14.34 14.27 -6.27
C ASP A 95 15.22 13.38 -7.19
N ALA A 96 16.36 12.89 -6.68
CA ALA A 96 17.20 11.92 -7.38
C ALA A 96 16.40 10.66 -7.73
N LEU A 97 16.51 10.18 -8.96
CA LEU A 97 15.80 8.96 -9.37
C LEU A 97 16.30 7.75 -8.59
N THR A 98 15.36 7.00 -8.00
CA THR A 98 15.62 5.64 -7.50
C THR A 98 15.21 4.63 -8.56
N VAL A 99 13.96 4.72 -9.02
CA VAL A 99 13.43 3.88 -10.11
C VAL A 99 12.12 4.47 -10.64
N ALA A 100 11.86 4.32 -11.94
CA ALA A 100 10.57 4.60 -12.56
C ALA A 100 10.08 3.39 -13.36
N PHE A 101 8.78 3.13 -13.32
CA PHE A 101 8.12 2.02 -14.00
C PHE A 101 7.14 2.54 -15.04
N PHE A 102 7.27 2.05 -16.26
CA PHE A 102 6.46 2.44 -17.41
C PHE A 102 5.70 1.24 -17.97
N ALA A 103 4.52 1.49 -18.50
CA ALA A 103 3.73 0.49 -19.19
C ALA A 103 4.40 0.06 -20.52
N PRO A 104 4.26 -1.21 -20.93
CA PRO A 104 3.59 -2.29 -20.20
C PRO A 104 4.47 -2.95 -19.14
N ASP A 105 5.79 -3.01 -19.34
CA ASP A 105 6.70 -3.77 -18.49
C ASP A 105 8.14 -3.23 -18.45
N ILE A 106 8.30 -1.91 -18.54
CA ILE A 106 9.61 -1.25 -18.55
C ILE A 106 9.91 -0.64 -17.18
N ALA A 107 11.16 -0.71 -16.75
CA ALA A 107 11.69 0.05 -15.63
C ALA A 107 12.97 0.78 -16.03
N VAL A 108 13.20 1.95 -15.45
CA VAL A 108 14.46 2.68 -15.52
C VAL A 108 14.96 2.87 -14.10
N ASP A 109 16.16 2.39 -13.80
CA ASP A 109 16.75 2.48 -12.46
C ASP A 109 17.61 3.75 -12.26
N ALA A 110 18.19 3.88 -11.07
CA ALA A 110 19.02 5.03 -10.67
C ALA A 110 20.30 5.21 -11.51
N MET A 111 20.72 4.18 -12.25
CA MET A 111 21.86 4.24 -13.17
C MET A 111 21.44 4.63 -14.60
N GLY A 112 20.15 4.90 -14.83
CA GLY A 112 19.58 5.16 -16.16
C GLY A 112 19.42 3.90 -17.01
N ARG A 113 19.53 2.71 -16.41
CA ARG A 113 19.48 1.46 -17.16
C ARG A 113 18.03 1.08 -17.42
N VAL A 114 17.70 0.85 -18.68
CA VAL A 114 16.37 0.41 -19.10
C VAL A 114 16.28 -1.10 -18.97
N MET A 115 15.22 -1.60 -18.35
CA MET A 115 15.04 -3.03 -18.10
C MET A 115 13.62 -3.44 -18.39
N ARG A 116 13.46 -4.69 -18.83
CA ARG A 116 12.16 -5.34 -18.93
C ARG A 116 11.88 -6.16 -17.67
N VAL A 117 10.81 -5.79 -16.97
CA VAL A 117 10.37 -6.43 -15.73
C VAL A 117 9.42 -7.59 -16.05
N GLY A 118 9.53 -8.71 -15.34
CA GLY A 118 8.58 -9.80 -15.51
C GLY A 118 7.14 -9.35 -15.23
N ARG A 119 6.18 -9.73 -16.07
CA ARG A 119 4.76 -9.32 -15.92
C ARG A 119 4.19 -9.57 -14.52
N HIS A 120 4.58 -10.68 -13.89
CA HIS A 120 4.17 -11.01 -12.53
C HIS A 120 4.74 -10.03 -11.49
N ASP A 121 6.00 -9.66 -11.63
CA ASP A 121 6.68 -8.71 -10.76
C ASP A 121 6.09 -7.30 -10.94
N MET A 122 5.89 -6.86 -12.19
CA MET A 122 5.24 -5.58 -12.50
C MET A 122 3.86 -5.45 -11.85
N LYS A 123 2.98 -6.43 -12.08
CA LYS A 123 1.62 -6.45 -11.49
C LYS A 123 1.66 -6.44 -9.97
N THR A 124 2.63 -7.13 -9.38
CA THR A 124 2.85 -7.18 -7.94
C THR A 124 3.28 -5.82 -7.39
N LEU A 125 4.30 -5.21 -7.99
CA LEU A 125 4.85 -3.92 -7.57
C LEU A 125 3.80 -2.82 -7.71
N GLN A 126 3.09 -2.78 -8.83
CA GLN A 126 2.00 -1.82 -9.08
C GLN A 126 0.89 -1.92 -8.03
N ARG A 127 0.47 -3.14 -7.67
CA ARG A 127 -0.52 -3.36 -6.61
C ARG A 127 -0.01 -2.86 -5.25
N PHE A 128 1.24 -3.14 -4.90
CA PHE A 128 1.80 -2.64 -3.64
C PHE A 128 1.93 -1.13 -3.62
N ALA A 129 2.35 -0.52 -4.73
CA ALA A 129 2.42 0.93 -4.87
C ALA A 129 1.04 1.58 -4.67
N ARG A 130 0.00 1.07 -5.35
CA ARG A 130 -1.39 1.53 -5.19
C ARG A 130 -1.89 1.41 -3.75
N ARG A 131 -1.59 0.30 -3.05
CA ARG A 131 -1.92 0.15 -1.62
C ARG A 131 -1.23 1.18 -0.75
N ALA A 132 0.06 1.44 -1.02
CA ALA A 132 0.87 2.36 -0.23
C ALA A 132 0.36 3.82 -0.31
N VAL A 133 -0.19 4.24 -1.46
CA VAL A 133 -0.81 5.57 -1.63
C VAL A 133 -2.32 5.60 -1.35
N GLY A 134 -2.87 4.52 -0.78
CA GLY A 134 -4.28 4.45 -0.40
C GLY A 134 -5.28 4.44 -1.57
N LEU A 135 -4.86 3.95 -2.75
CA LEU A 135 -5.74 3.76 -3.91
C LEU A 135 -6.51 2.43 -3.88
N GLU A 136 -6.22 1.54 -2.93
CA GLU A 136 -7.00 0.31 -2.72
C GLU A 136 -7.88 0.42 -1.47
N GLN A 137 -9.10 -0.14 -1.55
CA GLN A 137 -10.06 -0.17 -0.45
C GLN A 137 -9.44 -0.84 0.78
N GLY A 138 -9.64 -0.23 1.96
CA GLY A 138 -9.10 -0.73 3.24
C GLY A 138 -7.77 -0.11 3.67
N SER A 139 -7.19 0.82 2.91
CA SER A 139 -6.03 1.61 3.37
C SER A 139 -6.54 2.79 4.21
N HIS A 140 -6.51 2.64 5.54
CA HIS A 140 -7.19 3.54 6.49
C HIS A 140 -6.31 4.61 7.13
N SER A 141 -5.13 4.88 6.59
CA SER A 141 -4.25 5.90 7.16
C SER A 141 -3.78 6.84 6.07
N LYS A 142 -4.21 8.09 6.17
CA LYS A 142 -3.52 9.17 5.46
C LYS A 142 -2.20 9.36 6.21
N PRO A 143 -1.07 9.56 5.53
CA PRO A 143 0.16 9.90 6.26
C PRO A 143 -0.07 11.20 7.03
N GLY A 144 0.71 11.43 8.09
CA GLY A 144 0.50 12.52 9.04
C GLY A 144 0.31 13.91 8.39
N ALA A 145 -0.34 14.82 9.12
CA ALA A 145 -0.82 16.12 8.64
C ALA A 145 0.22 16.98 7.90
N VAL A 146 1.51 16.73 8.12
CA VAL A 146 2.60 17.44 7.41
C VAL A 146 3.01 16.68 6.15
N ARG A 147 2.51 17.15 5.01
CA ARG A 147 2.99 16.78 3.65
C ARG A 147 2.94 15.29 3.30
N SER A 148 2.00 14.53 3.87
CA SER A 148 1.82 13.12 3.52
C SER A 148 3.11 12.28 3.69
N GLN A 149 3.89 12.58 4.73
CA GLN A 149 5.18 11.94 5.02
C GLN A 149 5.11 11.06 6.29
N TRP A 150 5.63 9.84 6.19
CA TRP A 150 5.94 8.99 7.33
C TRP A 150 7.36 9.29 7.83
N ARG A 151 7.56 9.45 9.13
CA ARG A 151 8.87 9.69 9.72
C ARG A 151 9.25 8.50 10.58
N ILE A 152 10.33 7.82 10.21
CA ILE A 152 10.86 6.70 10.98
C ILE A 152 11.66 7.26 12.16
N GLN A 153 11.56 6.63 13.32
CA GLN A 153 12.37 6.95 14.49
C GLN A 153 13.86 6.73 14.14
N GLN A 154 14.64 7.80 14.19
CA GLN A 154 16.05 7.81 13.83
C GLN A 154 16.87 8.60 14.88
N GLU A 155 18.16 8.30 15.00
CA GLU A 155 19.07 9.03 15.91
C GLU A 155 19.53 10.38 15.33
N ARG A 156 19.48 10.54 14.00
CA ARG A 156 19.94 11.74 13.27
C ARG A 156 18.83 12.35 12.42
N THR A 157 19.02 13.60 12.03
CA THR A 157 18.06 14.42 11.26
C THR A 157 18.44 14.64 9.80
N ASP A 158 19.51 14.01 9.32
CA ASP A 158 20.07 14.19 7.97
C ASP A 158 19.80 13.00 7.04
N TYR A 159 18.75 12.24 7.32
CA TYR A 159 18.37 11.12 6.47
C TYR A 159 17.64 11.57 5.19
N PRO A 160 17.74 10.79 4.10
CA PRO A 160 16.99 11.06 2.89
C PRO A 160 15.47 10.96 3.09
N ILE A 161 14.75 11.63 2.20
CA ILE A 161 13.30 11.47 2.01
C ILE A 161 13.08 10.67 0.73
N ASP A 162 12.51 9.48 0.85
CA ASP A 162 12.07 8.69 -0.29
C ASP A 162 10.61 9.03 -0.59
N ARG A 163 10.28 9.31 -1.85
CA ARG A 163 8.93 9.69 -2.30
C ARG A 163 8.45 8.76 -3.40
N LEU A 164 7.42 7.98 -3.09
CA LEU A 164 6.71 7.15 -4.05
C LEU A 164 5.59 7.95 -4.70
N ARG A 165 5.60 8.05 -6.02
CA ARG A 165 4.55 8.65 -6.84
C ARG A 165 3.86 7.58 -7.67
N VAL A 166 2.54 7.58 -7.67
CA VAL A 166 1.71 6.61 -8.41
C VAL A 166 0.75 7.37 -9.31
N VAL A 167 0.76 7.04 -10.59
CA VAL A 167 -0.15 7.57 -11.60
C VAL A 167 -1.35 6.62 -11.72
N SER A 168 -2.55 7.19 -11.72
CA SER A 168 -3.80 6.45 -11.87
C SER A 168 -4.82 7.26 -12.67
N ASP A 169 -5.91 6.61 -13.00
CA ASP A 169 -7.13 7.22 -13.53
C ASP A 169 -7.73 8.29 -12.61
N LEU A 170 -7.44 8.23 -11.31
CA LEU A 170 -7.85 9.22 -10.32
C LEU A 170 -6.84 10.36 -10.13
N GLY A 171 -5.86 10.48 -11.04
CA GLY A 171 -4.76 11.42 -10.95
C GLY A 171 -3.52 10.86 -10.26
N VAL A 172 -2.65 11.78 -9.84
CA VAL A 172 -1.34 11.47 -9.24
C VAL A 172 -1.47 11.47 -7.71
N ARG A 173 -0.98 10.41 -7.06
CA ARG A 173 -0.87 10.36 -5.60
C ARG A 173 0.55 10.07 -5.17
N ASP A 174 0.93 10.61 -4.03
CA ASP A 174 2.24 10.41 -3.44
C ASP A 174 2.18 9.98 -1.98
N VAL A 175 3.22 9.27 -1.57
CA VAL A 175 3.52 8.96 -0.17
C VAL A 175 5.02 9.09 0.01
N SER A 176 5.44 9.77 1.06
CA SER A 176 6.87 9.95 1.37
C SER A 176 7.25 9.25 2.66
N VAL A 177 8.49 8.79 2.77
CA VAL A 177 9.07 8.22 3.99
C VAL A 177 10.42 8.88 4.24
N TYR A 178 10.58 9.45 5.42
CA TYR A 178 11.83 10.03 5.90
C TYR A 178 12.62 8.97 6.70
N GLY A 179 13.89 8.79 6.35
CA GLY A 179 14.77 7.83 7.04
C GLY A 179 14.44 6.38 6.78
N PHE A 180 14.02 6.04 5.56
CA PHE A 180 13.73 4.66 5.19
C PHE A 180 15.01 3.85 4.93
N GLU A 181 15.14 2.74 5.66
CA GLU A 181 16.16 1.73 5.41
C GLU A 181 15.52 0.33 5.42
N PRO A 182 15.73 -0.51 4.39
CA PRO A 182 15.01 -1.78 4.24
C PRO A 182 15.15 -2.77 5.40
N ASP A 183 16.28 -2.73 6.11
CA ASP A 183 16.65 -3.66 7.17
C ASP A 183 16.70 -3.00 8.57
N ALA A 184 16.31 -1.72 8.68
CA ALA A 184 16.31 -0.98 9.93
C ALA A 184 14.95 -1.03 10.66
N THR A 185 14.81 -0.23 11.73
CA THR A 185 13.55 -0.07 12.44
C THR A 185 12.44 0.45 11.52
N SER A 186 11.21 0.03 11.83
CA SER A 186 10.01 0.57 11.19
C SER A 186 9.14 1.35 12.17
N GLU A 187 9.64 1.61 13.37
CA GLU A 187 8.97 2.45 14.36
C GLU A 187 8.88 3.89 13.84
N LEU A 188 7.74 4.53 14.06
CA LEU A 188 7.53 5.91 13.67
C LEU A 188 8.02 6.85 14.78
N GLU A 189 8.54 8.01 14.39
CA GLU A 189 8.96 9.09 15.31
C GLU A 189 7.79 9.57 16.17
N GLU A 190 6.61 9.69 15.56
CA GLU A 190 5.35 9.98 16.23
C GLU A 190 4.25 9.03 15.72
N PRO A 191 3.32 8.57 16.59
CA PRO A 191 2.20 7.77 16.14
C PRO A 191 1.30 8.53 15.15
N VAL A 192 0.93 7.90 14.04
CA VAL A 192 0.02 8.46 13.03
C VAL A 192 -1.23 7.60 12.95
N ASP A 193 -2.40 8.17 13.20
CA ASP A 193 -3.67 7.43 13.26
C ASP A 193 -3.61 6.18 14.16
N GLY A 194 -2.87 6.27 15.28
CA GLY A 194 -2.66 5.17 16.22
C GLY A 194 -1.66 4.11 15.78
N LEU A 195 -1.07 4.24 14.59
CA LEU A 195 0.03 3.38 14.14
C LEU A 195 1.33 3.86 14.77
N THR A 196 2.05 2.94 15.42
CA THR A 196 3.40 3.17 15.94
C THR A 196 4.49 2.67 14.99
N HIS A 197 4.10 2.02 13.90
CA HIS A 197 5.00 1.43 12.93
C HIS A 197 4.56 1.77 11.50
N LEU A 198 5.53 1.88 10.60
CA LEU A 198 5.30 2.10 9.19
C LEU A 198 4.37 1.01 8.61
N PRO A 199 3.30 1.37 7.88
CA PRO A 199 2.39 0.39 7.31
C PRO A 199 3.13 -0.64 6.46
N ARG A 200 2.76 -1.92 6.61
CA ARG A 200 3.45 -3.03 5.92
C ARG A 200 3.48 -2.85 4.39
N ALA A 201 2.43 -2.27 3.80
CA ALA A 201 2.38 -1.99 2.36
C ALA A 201 3.47 -0.99 1.94
N VAL A 202 3.60 0.12 2.67
CA VAL A 202 4.63 1.14 2.45
C VAL A 202 6.02 0.52 2.62
N ARG A 203 6.28 -0.16 3.75
CA ARG A 203 7.57 -0.81 3.99
C ARG A 203 7.96 -1.82 2.90
N ASN A 204 7.00 -2.63 2.44
CA ASN A 204 7.28 -3.63 1.41
C ASN A 204 7.61 -3.00 0.06
N ILE A 205 6.87 -1.97 -0.38
CA ILE A 205 7.12 -1.38 -1.69
C ILE A 205 8.43 -0.58 -1.67
N PHE A 206 8.67 0.25 -0.66
CA PHE A 206 9.92 1.02 -0.57
C PHE A 206 11.14 0.09 -0.53
N GLY A 207 11.10 -0.97 0.28
CA GLY A 207 12.20 -1.95 0.35
C GLY A 207 12.42 -2.72 -0.96
N ALA A 208 11.36 -2.97 -1.74
CA ALA A 208 11.50 -3.58 -3.06
C ALA A 208 12.09 -2.59 -4.07
N LEU A 209 11.64 -1.34 -4.10
CA LEU A 209 12.10 -0.35 -5.07
C LEU A 209 13.55 0.10 -4.82
N GLU A 210 14.00 0.09 -3.57
CA GLU A 210 15.41 0.35 -3.21
C GLU A 210 16.41 -0.62 -3.84
N GLU A 211 15.97 -1.81 -4.31
CA GLU A 211 16.86 -2.73 -5.03
C GLU A 211 17.47 -2.10 -6.29
N ALA A 212 16.77 -1.15 -6.90
CA ALA A 212 17.24 -0.41 -8.07
C ALA A 212 18.48 0.47 -7.80
N ARG A 213 18.81 0.71 -6.52
CA ARG A 213 20.00 1.47 -6.10
C ARG A 213 21.16 0.60 -5.63
N ARG A 214 21.00 -0.72 -5.55
CA ARG A 214 22.04 -1.61 -4.99
C ARG A 214 23.39 -1.47 -5.70
N ASP A 215 23.39 -1.21 -7.01
CA ASP A 215 24.59 -1.02 -7.82
C ASP A 215 24.86 0.44 -8.19
N PHE A 216 24.18 1.40 -7.54
CA PHE A 216 24.32 2.81 -7.87
C PHE A 216 25.74 3.30 -7.59
N ARG A 217 26.36 3.94 -8.59
CA ARG A 217 27.68 4.56 -8.51
C ARG A 217 27.60 5.94 -9.15
N SER A 218 27.74 6.97 -8.32
CA SER A 218 27.74 8.35 -8.77
C SER A 218 28.83 8.58 -9.83
N GLY A 219 28.47 9.24 -10.92
CA GLY A 219 29.36 9.55 -12.05
C GLY A 219 29.46 8.44 -13.11
N PHE A 220 28.75 7.32 -12.94
CA PHE A 220 28.72 6.21 -13.90
C PHE A 220 27.33 5.97 -14.50
N GLU A 221 26.33 6.74 -14.08
CA GLU A 221 24.98 6.70 -14.61
C GLU A 221 24.89 7.23 -16.05
N ASP A 222 23.89 6.75 -16.80
CA ASP A 222 23.40 7.45 -17.98
C ASP A 222 22.62 8.69 -17.53
N ALA A 223 23.36 9.79 -17.31
CA ALA A 223 22.83 11.04 -16.80
C ALA A 223 21.72 11.61 -17.69
N ASP A 224 21.81 11.42 -19.01
CA ASP A 224 20.80 11.89 -19.95
C ASP A 224 19.47 11.14 -19.76
N MET A 225 19.52 9.82 -19.64
CA MET A 225 18.32 9.01 -19.35
C MET A 225 17.74 9.35 -17.98
N VAL A 226 18.57 9.42 -16.94
CA VAL A 226 18.12 9.78 -15.58
C VAL A 226 17.45 11.15 -15.58
N ASN A 227 18.05 12.16 -16.23
CA ASN A 227 17.48 13.50 -16.30
C ASN A 227 16.15 13.54 -17.05
N ARG A 228 16.02 12.83 -18.18
CA ARG A 228 14.76 12.73 -18.91
C ARG A 228 13.66 12.10 -18.05
N VAL A 229 13.95 10.99 -17.40
CA VAL A 229 12.99 10.28 -16.54
C VAL A 229 12.60 11.14 -15.33
N THR A 230 13.58 11.70 -14.62
CA THR A 230 13.35 12.58 -13.46
C THR A 230 12.48 13.77 -13.84
N LYS A 231 12.76 14.40 -14.99
CA LYS A 231 11.92 15.50 -15.51
C LYS A 231 10.46 15.06 -15.66
N ARG A 232 10.18 13.91 -16.29
CA ARG A 232 8.81 13.38 -16.42
C ARG A 232 8.16 13.09 -15.09
N VAL A 233 8.92 12.50 -14.16
CA VAL A 233 8.42 12.19 -12.83
C VAL A 233 8.06 13.48 -12.09
N VAL A 234 8.93 14.49 -12.09
CA VAL A 234 8.75 15.76 -11.35
C VAL A 234 7.64 16.63 -11.94
N GLU A 235 7.51 16.71 -13.27
CA GLU A 235 6.49 17.50 -13.97
C GLU A 235 5.05 17.12 -13.55
N LEU A 236 4.80 15.86 -13.19
CA LEU A 236 3.50 15.39 -12.68
C LEU A 236 2.96 16.14 -11.45
N HIS A 237 3.80 16.90 -10.75
CA HIS A 237 3.38 17.65 -9.56
C HIS A 237 2.67 18.97 -9.88
N VAL A 238 2.88 19.54 -11.08
CA VAL A 238 2.43 20.90 -11.39
C VAL A 238 0.95 20.97 -11.75
N ASP A 239 0.43 19.93 -12.41
CA ASP A 239 -0.90 19.99 -13.03
C ASP A 239 -2.07 19.86 -12.04
N VAL A 240 -1.88 19.26 -10.86
CA VAL A 240 -2.98 18.97 -9.92
C VAL A 240 -3.43 20.22 -9.13
N ARG A 241 -2.60 21.27 -9.04
CA ARG A 241 -2.90 22.46 -8.24
C ARG A 241 -3.72 23.54 -8.96
N ALA A 242 -3.92 23.42 -10.28
CA ALA A 242 -4.59 24.46 -11.06
C ALA A 242 -6.12 24.46 -10.90
N ASP A 243 -6.73 23.34 -10.48
CA ASP A 243 -8.19 23.15 -10.49
C ASP A 243 -8.86 23.27 -9.10
N GLU A 244 -8.10 23.58 -8.04
CA GLU A 244 -8.62 23.76 -6.67
C GLU A 244 -8.65 25.24 -6.19
N VAL A 245 -8.64 26.22 -7.10
CA VAL A 245 -8.78 27.66 -6.79
C VAL A 245 -10.04 28.25 -7.42
#